data_AF-A0A6V8P6V5-F1
#
_entry.id   AF-A0A6V8P6V5-F1
#
_cell.length_a   1.000
_cell.length_b   1.000
_cell.length_c   1.000
_cell.angle_alpha   90.00
_cell.angle_beta   90.00
_cell.angle_gamma   90.00
#
_symmetry.space_group_name_H-M   'P 1'
#
loop_
_entity.id
_entity.type
_entity.pdbx_description
1 polymer ?
#
loop_
_entity_poly.entity_id
_entity_poly.type
_entity_poly.pdbx_seq_one_letter_code
_entity_poly.pdbx_strand_id
1 'polypeptide(L)'
;MGRQFFTLSNLVGIFTIVSELGIMAIGVAFLMISREFDLSVGAVYAASAFIFGLLANTGLPSPLALVITLIFASLIGFVNGMITLRTRIPSFITTLGMMMILRGVLLAITKGVTISYEGDAIVPTILARGIAYGFRPSHFWFIALTLLFIFILNRTRYGNWVFAVGGGQEAARSMGVDINKVKLINFTISALLAGLAGCIVISRFLIANPAFGAGSELEVITAVVIGGTLLTGGYGTILGAFLGAFLVG
;
A
#
# COMPACT_ATOMS: atom_id res chain seq x y z
N MET A 1 34.10 3.97 10.63
CA MET A 1 32.75 3.52 10.19
C MET A 1 31.63 4.56 10.39
N GLY A 2 31.76 5.62 11.21
CA GLY A 2 30.64 6.54 11.49
C GLY A 2 30.38 7.72 10.52
N ARG A 3 31.34 8.12 9.66
CA ARG A 3 31.18 9.30 8.78
C ARG A 3 30.45 9.03 7.45
N GLN A 4 30.30 7.77 7.04
CA GLN A 4 29.58 7.43 5.81
C GLN A 4 28.06 7.26 6.05
N PHE A 5 27.63 6.90 7.25
CA PHE A 5 26.20 6.72 7.57
C PHE A 5 25.38 8.01 7.43
N PHE A 6 25.87 9.14 7.94
CA PHE A 6 25.19 10.44 7.84
C PHE A 6 25.55 11.22 6.56
N THR A 7 25.70 10.52 5.44
CA THR A 7 25.80 11.20 4.14
C THR A 7 24.41 11.48 3.60
N LEU A 8 24.22 12.63 2.95
CA LEU A 8 22.95 13.01 2.32
C LEU A 8 22.45 11.91 1.37
N SER A 9 23.37 11.25 0.65
CA SER A 9 23.07 10.14 -0.24
C SER A 9 22.49 8.91 0.48
N ASN A 10 23.00 8.56 1.66
CA ASN A 10 22.48 7.43 2.44
C ASN A 10 21.12 7.75 3.05
N LEU A 11 20.93 8.96 3.57
CA LEU A 11 19.64 9.40 4.11
C LEU A 11 18.54 9.39 3.04
N VAL A 12 18.85 9.87 1.83
CA VAL A 12 17.92 9.86 0.70
C VAL A 12 17.67 8.43 0.18
N GLY A 13 18.68 7.56 0.25
CA GLY A 13 18.53 6.14 -0.05
C GLY A 13 17.55 5.43 0.88
N ILE A 14 17.70 5.62 2.20
CA ILE A 14 16.77 5.10 3.22
C ILE A 14 15.37 5.66 2.95
N PHE A 15 15.26 6.97 2.74
CA PHE A 15 13.97 7.60 2.50
C PHE A 15 13.24 7.06 1.27
N THR A 16 13.98 6.58 0.26
CA THR A 16 13.38 5.95 -0.93
C THR A 16 12.69 4.64 -0.59
N ILE A 17 13.32 3.79 0.23
CA ILE A 17 12.76 2.50 0.67
C ILE A 17 11.57 2.74 1.60
N VAL A 18 11.75 3.65 2.57
CA VAL A 18 10.72 4.05 3.53
C VAL A 18 9.49 4.63 2.81
N SER A 19 9.66 5.35 1.70
CA SER A 19 8.53 5.91 0.96
C SER A 19 7.61 4.83 0.38
N GLU A 20 8.17 3.75 -0.17
CA GLU A 20 7.38 2.65 -0.74
C GLU A 20 6.64 1.87 0.36
N LEU A 21 7.36 1.50 1.42
CA LEU A 21 6.78 0.80 2.57
C LEU A 21 5.75 1.68 3.31
N GLY A 22 6.07 2.95 3.49
CA GLY A 22 5.23 3.93 4.17
C GLY A 22 3.92 4.21 3.46
N ILE A 23 3.92 4.27 2.12
CA ILE A 23 2.66 4.40 1.34
C ILE A 23 1.74 3.22 1.62
N MET A 24 2.27 1.99 1.67
CA MET A 24 1.48 0.80 2.04
C MET A 24 1.00 0.88 3.50
N ALA A 25 1.86 1.33 4.41
CA ALA A 25 1.56 1.48 5.83
C ALA A 25 0.39 2.43 6.10
N ILE A 26 0.24 3.51 5.32
CA ILE A 26 -0.92 4.41 5.43
C ILE A 26 -2.23 3.63 5.21
N GLY A 27 -2.29 2.79 4.18
CA GLY A 27 -3.48 2.01 3.86
C GLY A 27 -3.78 0.93 4.90
N VAL A 28 -2.74 0.21 5.32
CA VAL A 28 -2.84 -0.81 6.37
C VAL A 28 -3.25 -0.19 7.72
N ALA A 29 -2.79 1.02 8.04
CA ALA A 29 -3.21 1.73 9.25
C ALA A 29 -4.71 1.99 9.30
N PHE A 30 -5.32 2.49 8.21
CA PHE A 30 -6.77 2.67 8.13
C PHE A 30 -7.53 1.37 8.38
N LEU A 31 -7.05 0.30 7.76
CA LEU A 31 -7.64 -1.03 7.86
C LEU A 31 -7.58 -1.58 9.29
N MET A 32 -6.41 -1.50 9.90
CA MET A 32 -6.15 -1.96 11.27
C MET A 32 -6.93 -1.15 12.31
N ILE A 33 -7.01 0.18 12.15
CA ILE A 33 -7.87 1.01 13.02
C ILE A 33 -9.32 0.49 12.95
N SER A 34 -9.80 0.04 11.80
CA SER A 34 -11.13 -0.55 11.64
C SER A 34 -11.28 -2.04 12.01
N ARG A 35 -10.29 -2.64 12.68
CA ARG A 35 -10.26 -4.05 13.11
C ARG A 35 -10.13 -5.10 12.01
N GLU A 36 -9.51 -4.75 10.89
CA GLU A 36 -9.25 -5.71 9.83
C GLU A 36 -7.75 -5.79 9.50
N PHE A 37 -7.35 -6.89 8.85
CA PHE A 37 -5.98 -7.16 8.41
C PHE A 37 -5.92 -7.40 6.91
N ASP A 38 -4.81 -7.01 6.28
CA ASP A 38 -4.57 -7.28 4.87
C ASP A 38 -3.15 -7.79 4.65
N LEU A 39 -3.03 -9.11 4.57
CA LEU A 39 -1.77 -9.78 4.22
C LEU A 39 -1.51 -9.78 2.71
N SER A 40 -2.51 -9.44 1.89
CA SER A 40 -2.35 -9.44 0.44
C SER A 40 -1.57 -8.24 -0.07
N VAL A 41 -1.31 -7.22 0.77
CA VAL A 41 -0.64 -5.96 0.37
C VAL A 41 0.68 -6.18 -0.34
N GLY A 42 1.53 -7.10 0.14
CA GLY A 42 2.81 -7.42 -0.50
C GLY A 42 2.62 -8.07 -1.88
N ALA A 43 1.61 -8.92 -2.03
CA ALA A 43 1.28 -9.54 -3.32
C ALA A 43 0.59 -8.55 -4.28
N VAL A 44 -0.23 -7.62 -3.79
CA VAL A 44 -0.85 -6.54 -4.59
C VAL A 44 0.22 -5.57 -5.09
N TYR A 45 1.20 -5.22 -4.25
CA TYR A 45 2.37 -4.44 -4.62
C TYR A 45 3.13 -5.11 -5.79
N ALA A 46 3.44 -6.40 -5.67
CA ALA A 46 4.10 -7.15 -6.73
C ALA A 46 3.25 -7.22 -8.01
N ALA A 47 1.96 -7.57 -7.87
CA ALA A 47 1.05 -7.72 -9.00
C ALA A 47 0.88 -6.41 -9.77
N SER A 48 0.80 -5.30 -9.06
CA SER A 48 0.65 -3.98 -9.65
C SER A 48 1.90 -3.55 -10.43
N ALA A 49 3.10 -3.86 -9.91
CA ALA A 49 4.34 -3.66 -10.64
C ALA A 49 4.33 -4.41 -12.00
N PHE A 50 3.92 -5.68 -11.99
CA PHE A 50 3.80 -6.49 -13.21
C PHE A 50 2.76 -5.97 -14.18
N ILE A 51 1.53 -5.73 -13.71
CA ILE A 51 0.43 -5.30 -14.57
C ILE A 51 0.79 -3.96 -15.22
N PHE A 52 1.35 -3.02 -14.44
CA PHE A 52 1.80 -1.74 -14.99
C PHE A 52 2.89 -1.91 -16.05
N GLY A 53 3.92 -2.73 -15.79
CA GLY A 53 4.99 -2.99 -16.75
C GLY A 53 4.49 -3.68 -18.02
N LEU A 54 3.69 -4.74 -17.88
CA LEU A 54 3.13 -5.47 -19.02
C LEU A 54 2.25 -4.57 -19.89
N LEU A 55 1.37 -3.76 -19.29
CA LEU A 55 0.50 -2.85 -20.03
C LEU A 55 1.32 -1.79 -20.77
N ALA A 56 2.28 -1.15 -20.10
CA ALA A 56 3.13 -0.14 -20.72
C ALA A 56 3.95 -0.72 -21.88
N ASN A 57 4.42 -1.96 -21.75
CA ASN A 57 5.18 -2.65 -22.80
C ASN A 57 4.35 -3.05 -24.02
N THR A 58 3.01 -3.03 -23.95
CA THR A 58 2.16 -3.19 -25.15
C THR A 58 2.12 -1.92 -26.01
N GLY A 59 2.79 -0.84 -25.60
CA GLY A 59 2.73 0.47 -26.22
C GLY A 59 1.57 1.33 -25.72
N LEU A 60 0.82 0.86 -24.72
CA LEU A 60 -0.22 1.65 -24.06
C LEU A 60 0.41 2.84 -23.34
N PRO A 61 -0.14 4.07 -23.46
CA PRO A 61 0.39 5.23 -22.75
C PRO A 61 0.47 4.97 -21.24
N SER A 62 1.64 5.23 -20.65
CA SER A 62 1.92 4.91 -19.26
C SER A 62 0.91 5.51 -18.26
N PRO A 63 0.31 6.71 -18.46
CA PRO A 63 -0.74 7.19 -17.56
C PRO A 63 -2.01 6.33 -17.58
N LEU A 64 -2.37 5.78 -18.74
CA LEU A 64 -3.53 4.90 -18.87
C LEU A 64 -3.23 3.53 -18.25
N ALA A 65 -2.03 3.00 -18.46
CA ALA A 65 -1.56 1.78 -17.80
C ALA A 65 -1.60 1.93 -16.27
N LEU A 66 -1.19 3.08 -15.73
CA LEU A 66 -1.24 3.37 -14.29
C LEU A 66 -2.69 3.32 -13.77
N VAL A 67 -3.63 3.99 -14.45
CA VAL A 67 -5.04 4.01 -14.03
C VAL A 67 -5.63 2.59 -14.03
N ILE A 68 -5.38 1.80 -15.06
CA ILE A 68 -5.86 0.42 -15.15
C ILE A 68 -5.28 -0.43 -14.01
N THR A 69 -3.99 -0.30 -13.73
CA THR A 69 -3.34 -1.01 -12.62
C THR A 69 -3.94 -0.63 -11.27
N LEU A 70 -4.19 0.66 -11.02
CA LEU A 70 -4.79 1.12 -9.76
C LEU A 70 -6.25 0.65 -9.60
N ILE A 71 -7.00 0.56 -10.70
CA ILE A 71 -8.35 -0.04 -10.71
C ILE A 71 -8.26 -1.53 -10.34
N PHE A 72 -7.32 -2.27 -10.94
CA PHE A 72 -7.10 -3.67 -10.61
C PHE A 72 -6.78 -3.85 -9.12
N ALA A 73 -5.82 -3.08 -8.60
CA ALA A 73 -5.44 -3.12 -7.19
C ALA A 73 -6.64 -2.80 -6.27
N SER A 74 -7.42 -1.78 -6.60
CA SER A 74 -8.65 -1.42 -5.88
C SER A 74 -9.68 -2.55 -5.90
N LEU A 75 -9.81 -3.27 -7.03
CA LEU A 75 -10.69 -4.42 -7.18
C LEU A 75 -10.28 -5.56 -6.24
N ILE A 76 -8.97 -5.81 -6.08
CA ILE A 76 -8.48 -6.81 -5.12
C ILE A 76 -8.91 -6.47 -3.70
N GLY A 77 -8.71 -5.22 -3.28
CA GLY A 77 -9.18 -4.76 -1.97
C GLY A 77 -10.69 -4.90 -1.83
N PHE A 78 -11.45 -4.50 -2.85
CA PHE A 78 -12.89 -4.66 -2.85
C PHE A 78 -13.32 -6.13 -2.72
N VAL A 79 -12.68 -7.05 -3.44
CA VAL A 79 -12.95 -8.50 -3.37
C VAL A 79 -12.62 -9.05 -1.99
N ASN A 80 -11.47 -8.70 -1.42
CA ASN A 80 -11.09 -9.08 -0.05
C ASN A 80 -12.16 -8.62 0.95
N GLY A 81 -12.50 -7.33 0.93
CA GLY A 81 -13.53 -6.78 1.79
C GLY A 81 -14.89 -7.45 1.56
N MET A 82 -15.25 -7.75 0.31
CA MET A 82 -16.53 -8.36 0.02
C MET A 82 -16.61 -9.80 0.53
N ILE A 83 -15.56 -10.59 0.35
CA ILE A 83 -15.47 -11.96 0.88
C ILE A 83 -15.55 -11.89 2.41
N THR A 84 -14.67 -11.13 3.05
CA THR A 84 -14.63 -11.00 4.52
C THR A 84 -15.99 -10.59 5.09
N LEU A 85 -16.61 -9.54 4.55
CA LEU A 85 -17.85 -8.97 5.10
C LEU A 85 -19.10 -9.82 4.84
N ARG A 86 -19.21 -10.47 3.67
CA ARG A 86 -20.39 -11.33 3.37
C ARG A 86 -20.28 -12.70 4.00
N THR A 87 -19.10 -13.32 3.93
CA THR A 87 -18.91 -14.70 4.40
C THR A 87 -18.58 -14.78 5.89
N ARG A 88 -18.22 -13.65 6.52
CA ARG A 88 -17.76 -13.57 7.92
C ARG A 88 -16.48 -14.37 8.19
N ILE A 89 -15.74 -14.72 7.15
CA ILE A 89 -14.39 -15.27 7.27
C ILE A 89 -13.48 -14.16 7.82
N PRO A 90 -12.63 -14.43 8.83
CA PRO A 90 -11.66 -13.47 9.33
C PRO A 90 -10.79 -12.90 8.19
N SER A 91 -10.59 -11.59 8.17
CA SER A 91 -9.81 -10.90 7.12
C SER A 91 -8.40 -11.42 6.94
N PHE A 92 -7.75 -11.82 8.03
CA PHE A 92 -6.46 -12.49 7.98
C PHE A 92 -6.47 -13.70 7.03
N ILE A 93 -7.49 -14.56 7.11
CA ILE A 93 -7.61 -15.76 6.27
C ILE A 93 -7.96 -15.38 4.83
N THR A 94 -8.91 -14.46 4.64
CA THR A 94 -9.30 -13.99 3.30
C THR A 94 -8.10 -13.42 2.54
N THR A 95 -7.35 -12.53 3.18
CA THR A 95 -6.23 -11.83 2.55
C THR A 95 -4.98 -12.71 2.42
N LEU A 96 -4.77 -13.68 3.32
CA LEU A 96 -3.76 -14.72 3.13
C LEU A 96 -4.08 -15.57 1.88
N GLY A 97 -5.34 -16.00 1.73
CA GLY A 97 -5.78 -16.73 0.54
C GLY A 97 -5.58 -15.92 -0.74
N MET A 98 -5.95 -14.64 -0.73
CA MET A 98 -5.75 -13.74 -1.86
C MET A 98 -4.27 -13.52 -2.18
N MET A 99 -3.42 -13.40 -1.17
CA MET A 99 -1.97 -13.33 -1.31
C MET A 99 -1.44 -14.56 -2.06
N MET A 100 -1.84 -15.77 -1.65
CA MET A 100 -1.42 -17.01 -2.30
C MET A 100 -1.91 -17.10 -3.75
N ILE A 101 -3.16 -16.68 -4.03
CA ILE A 101 -3.70 -16.64 -5.39
C ILE A 101 -2.88 -15.69 -6.26
N LEU A 102 -2.68 -14.45 -5.82
CA LEU A 102 -1.93 -13.46 -6.60
C LEU A 102 -0.48 -13.91 -6.84
N ARG A 103 0.19 -14.46 -5.82
CA ARG A 103 1.55 -15.01 -5.96
C ARG A 103 1.59 -16.17 -6.94
N GLY A 104 0.63 -17.10 -6.85
CA GLY A 104 0.52 -18.24 -7.77
C GLY A 104 0.28 -17.81 -9.20
N VAL A 105 -0.65 -16.87 -9.43
CA VAL A 105 -0.94 -16.30 -10.75
C VAL A 105 0.28 -15.58 -11.31
N LEU A 106 0.96 -14.75 -10.51
CA LEU A 106 2.19 -14.07 -10.92
C LEU A 106 3.26 -15.07 -11.33
N LEU A 107 3.52 -16.09 -10.52
CA LEU A 107 4.51 -17.11 -10.83
C LEU A 107 4.15 -17.90 -12.10
N ALA A 108 2.88 -18.24 -12.29
CA ALA A 108 2.41 -18.97 -13.47
C ALA A 108 2.58 -18.16 -14.77
N ILE A 109 2.23 -16.87 -14.75
CA ILE A 109 2.33 -15.99 -15.92
C ILE A 109 3.80 -15.67 -16.23
N THR A 110 4.59 -15.34 -15.21
CA THR A 110 5.97 -14.87 -15.37
C THR A 110 6.98 -16.00 -15.51
N LYS A 111 6.59 -17.23 -15.13
CA LYS A 111 7.50 -18.39 -14.98
C LYS A 111 8.68 -18.08 -14.05
N GLY A 112 8.51 -17.14 -13.11
CA GLY A 112 9.57 -16.69 -12.20
C GLY A 112 10.55 -15.69 -12.81
N VAL A 113 10.34 -15.27 -14.06
CA VAL A 113 11.25 -14.36 -14.77
C VAL A 113 10.92 -12.91 -14.46
N THR A 114 11.95 -12.08 -14.35
CA THR A 114 11.83 -10.63 -14.21
C THR A 114 11.50 -10.01 -15.57
N ILE A 115 10.56 -9.08 -15.61
CA ILE A 115 10.27 -8.29 -16.81
C ILE A 115 10.96 -6.92 -16.73
N SER A 116 11.42 -6.42 -17.86
CA SER A 116 11.93 -5.05 -18.01
C SER A 116 10.80 -4.10 -18.38
N TYR A 117 10.87 -2.86 -17.93
CA TYR A 117 9.97 -1.78 -18.34
C TYR A 117 10.51 -1.12 -19.61
N GLU A 118 9.72 -1.13 -20.68
CA GLU A 118 10.07 -0.61 -22.02
C GLU A 118 9.04 0.43 -22.52
N GLY A 119 8.09 0.82 -21.68
CA GLY A 119 7.10 1.85 -21.99
C GLY A 119 7.68 3.28 -22.00
N ASP A 120 6.82 4.26 -22.27
CA ASP A 120 7.21 5.67 -22.25
C ASP A 120 7.66 6.16 -20.86
N ALA A 121 8.49 7.18 -20.83
CA ALA A 121 9.09 7.67 -19.58
C ALA A 121 8.17 8.58 -18.74
N ILE A 122 6.92 8.84 -19.15
CA ILE A 122 6.06 9.86 -18.51
C ILE A 122 5.79 9.49 -17.05
N VAL A 123 5.13 8.36 -16.80
CA VAL A 123 4.80 7.92 -15.44
C VAL A 123 6.05 7.59 -14.62
N PRO A 124 7.08 6.87 -15.14
CA PRO A 124 8.31 6.67 -14.39
C PRO A 124 8.98 7.97 -13.94
N THR A 125 8.91 9.02 -14.76
CA THR A 125 9.41 10.35 -14.41
C THR A 125 8.64 11.02 -13.27
N ILE A 126 7.31 10.87 -13.24
CA ILE A 126 6.44 11.48 -12.22
C ILE A 126 6.43 10.68 -10.91
N LEU A 127 6.71 9.38 -10.96
CA LEU A 127 6.65 8.51 -9.79
C LEU A 127 8.00 8.31 -9.09
N ALA A 128 9.10 8.13 -9.82
CA ALA A 128 10.33 7.62 -9.18
C ALA A 128 11.67 8.03 -9.80
N ARG A 129 11.69 8.70 -10.96
CA ARG A 129 12.96 9.13 -11.59
C ARG A 129 13.75 10.06 -10.68
N GLY A 130 15.05 9.82 -10.58
CA GLY A 130 15.95 10.63 -9.77
C GLY A 130 15.98 12.10 -10.18
N ILE A 131 15.97 12.98 -9.19
CA ILE A 131 16.12 14.44 -9.27
C ILE A 131 17.46 14.80 -8.61
N ALA A 132 17.83 16.08 -8.63
CA ALA A 132 19.00 16.62 -7.95
C ALA A 132 19.13 16.14 -6.49
N TYR A 133 20.37 15.95 -6.05
CA TYR A 133 20.74 15.50 -4.70
C TYR A 133 20.21 14.10 -4.32
N GLY A 134 19.80 13.30 -5.30
CA GLY A 134 19.34 11.92 -5.10
C GLY A 134 17.85 11.79 -4.77
N PHE A 135 17.15 12.92 -4.58
CA PHE A 135 15.70 12.90 -4.31
C PHE A 135 14.93 12.31 -5.49
N ARG A 136 13.74 11.81 -5.19
CA ARG A 136 12.82 11.18 -6.13
C ARG A 136 11.40 11.67 -5.88
N PRO A 137 10.53 11.74 -6.90
CA PRO A 137 9.12 12.09 -6.73
C PRO A 137 8.39 11.22 -5.69
N SER A 138 8.80 9.95 -5.52
CA SER A 138 8.23 9.02 -4.53
C SER A 138 8.22 9.56 -3.10
N HIS A 139 9.24 10.33 -2.70
CA HIS A 139 9.31 10.99 -1.40
C HIS A 139 8.20 12.03 -1.23
N PHE A 140 7.94 12.81 -2.27
CA PHE A 140 6.90 13.83 -2.28
C PHE A 140 5.51 13.19 -2.31
N TRP A 141 5.33 12.11 -3.06
CA TRP A 141 4.10 11.31 -3.02
C TRP A 141 3.84 10.76 -1.63
N PHE A 142 4.86 10.20 -0.97
CA PHE A 142 4.70 9.69 0.38
C PHE A 142 4.29 10.80 1.36
N ILE A 143 5.00 11.93 1.38
CA ILE A 143 4.64 13.08 2.23
C ILE A 143 3.23 13.59 1.92
N ALA A 144 2.90 13.78 0.64
CA ALA A 144 1.59 14.29 0.22
C ALA A 144 0.45 13.35 0.64
N LEU A 145 0.64 12.04 0.45
CA LEU A 145 -0.33 11.03 0.89
C LEU A 145 -0.43 10.98 2.42
N THR A 146 0.68 11.05 3.15
CA THR A 146 0.66 11.13 4.61
C THR A 146 -0.17 12.33 5.07
N LEU A 147 0.06 13.52 4.53
CA LEU A 147 -0.70 14.72 4.88
C LEU A 147 -2.18 14.60 4.51
N LEU A 148 -2.48 14.07 3.32
CA LEU A 148 -3.84 13.82 2.86
C LEU A 148 -4.58 12.87 3.81
N PHE A 149 -3.98 11.75 4.16
CA PHE A 149 -4.60 10.72 4.99
C PHE A 149 -4.63 11.10 6.47
N ILE A 150 -3.70 11.93 6.96
CA ILE A 150 -3.82 12.63 8.25
C ILE A 150 -5.07 13.51 8.25
N PHE A 151 -5.27 14.31 7.20
CA PHE A 151 -6.45 15.16 7.08
C PHE A 151 -7.73 14.32 7.04
N ILE A 152 -7.77 13.26 6.22
CA ILE A 152 -8.94 12.36 6.14
C ILE A 152 -9.23 11.75 7.51
N LEU A 153 -8.23 11.18 8.18
CA LEU A 153 -8.42 10.49 9.46
C LEU A 153 -8.82 11.43 10.61
N ASN A 154 -8.24 12.63 10.67
CA ASN A 154 -8.40 13.51 11.83
C ASN A 154 -9.41 14.65 11.64
N ARG A 155 -9.72 15.02 10.39
CA ARG A 155 -10.51 16.22 10.07
C ARG A 155 -11.80 15.94 9.31
N THR A 156 -12.07 14.69 8.91
CA THR A 156 -13.31 14.34 8.18
C THR A 156 -14.22 13.43 8.98
N ARG A 157 -15.51 13.42 8.62
CA ARG A 157 -16.51 12.50 9.19
C ARG A 157 -16.13 11.03 8.96
N TYR A 158 -15.47 10.74 7.84
CA TYR A 158 -15.03 9.39 7.53
C TYR A 158 -14.02 8.86 8.55
N GLY A 159 -13.07 9.69 8.98
CA GLY A 159 -12.13 9.33 10.04
C GLY A 159 -12.82 8.96 11.37
N ASN A 160 -13.82 9.75 11.79
CA ASN A 160 -14.63 9.42 12.96
C ASN A 160 -15.35 8.08 12.81
N TRP A 161 -15.83 7.74 11.61
CA TRP A 161 -16.45 6.44 11.35
C TRP A 161 -15.45 5.29 11.42
N VAL A 162 -14.23 5.48 10.92
CA VAL A 162 -13.14 4.49 11.00
C VAL A 162 -12.82 4.17 12.47
N PHE A 163 -12.64 5.19 13.32
CA PHE A 163 -12.42 4.99 14.75
C PHE A 163 -13.63 4.39 15.47
N ALA A 164 -14.86 4.80 15.13
CA ALA A 164 -16.08 4.26 15.75
C ALA A 164 -16.24 2.75 15.47
N VAL A 165 -16.08 2.34 14.21
CA VAL A 165 -16.09 0.92 13.79
C VAL A 165 -14.98 0.15 14.53
N GLY A 166 -13.82 0.79 14.65
CA GLY A 166 -12.66 0.28 15.35
C GLY A 166 -12.82 0.14 16.86
N GLY A 167 -13.53 1.05 17.52
CA GLY A 167 -13.69 1.09 18.98
C GLY A 167 -14.81 0.18 19.48
N GLY A 168 -15.92 0.12 18.75
CA GLY A 168 -17.04 -0.77 19.07
C GLY A 168 -18.09 -0.79 17.96
N GLN A 169 -18.28 -1.94 17.32
CA GLN A 169 -19.19 -2.06 16.17
C GLN A 169 -20.66 -1.79 16.57
N GLU A 170 -21.11 -2.25 17.73
CA GLU A 170 -22.48 -2.01 18.20
C GLU A 170 -22.74 -0.51 18.41
N ALA A 171 -21.82 0.19 19.08
CA ALA A 171 -21.90 1.64 19.27
C ALA A 171 -21.88 2.38 17.92
N ALA A 172 -21.01 1.98 16.98
CA ALA A 172 -20.97 2.55 15.65
C ALA A 172 -22.30 2.39 14.90
N ARG A 173 -22.94 1.21 15.01
CA ARG A 173 -24.25 0.95 14.40
C ARG A 173 -25.35 1.80 15.03
N SER A 174 -25.35 1.96 16.35
CA SER A 174 -26.29 2.85 17.05
C SER A 174 -26.14 4.32 16.65
N MET A 175 -24.95 4.74 16.21
CA MET A 175 -24.68 6.08 15.66
C MET A 175 -24.99 6.18 14.15
N GLY A 176 -25.58 5.16 13.53
CA GLY A 176 -25.95 5.16 12.11
C GLY A 176 -24.79 4.96 11.14
N VAL A 177 -23.63 4.49 11.62
CA VAL A 177 -22.47 4.21 10.76
C VAL A 177 -22.63 2.85 10.09
N ASP A 178 -22.55 2.83 8.76
CA ASP A 178 -22.48 1.58 8.00
C ASP A 178 -21.08 0.96 8.12
N ILE A 179 -20.95 0.03 9.07
CA ILE A 179 -19.71 -0.71 9.35
C ILE A 179 -19.17 -1.40 8.09
N ASN A 180 -20.04 -2.03 7.30
CA ASN A 180 -19.64 -2.81 6.14
C ASN A 180 -19.04 -1.89 5.08
N LYS A 181 -19.68 -0.75 4.83
CA LYS A 181 -19.19 0.25 3.90
C LYS A 181 -17.83 0.80 4.32
N VAL A 182 -17.64 1.12 5.60
CA VAL A 182 -16.36 1.64 6.12
C VAL A 182 -15.23 0.63 5.90
N LYS A 183 -15.45 -0.63 6.31
CA LYS A 183 -14.45 -1.70 6.16
C LYS A 183 -14.14 -1.99 4.69
N LEU A 184 -15.15 -2.02 3.82
CA LEU A 184 -14.97 -2.23 2.39
C LEU A 184 -14.11 -1.13 1.76
N ILE A 185 -14.39 0.13 2.09
CA ILE A 185 -13.57 1.27 1.62
C ILE A 185 -12.14 1.14 2.15
N ASN A 186 -11.94 0.77 3.41
CA ASN A 186 -10.59 0.59 3.97
C ASN A 186 -9.80 -0.52 3.26
N PHE A 187 -10.43 -1.65 2.92
CA PHE A 187 -9.77 -2.69 2.12
C PHE A 187 -9.36 -2.17 0.74
N THR A 188 -10.25 -1.42 0.09
CA THR A 188 -9.94 -0.79 -1.20
C THR A 188 -8.80 0.22 -1.10
N ILE A 189 -8.76 1.06 -0.05
CA ILE A 189 -7.67 2.01 0.20
C ILE A 189 -6.34 1.27 0.43
N SER A 190 -6.34 0.21 1.25
CA SER A 190 -5.17 -0.63 1.52
C SER A 190 -4.57 -1.16 0.21
N ALA A 191 -5.39 -1.81 -0.61
CA ALA A 191 -4.94 -2.38 -1.86
C ALA A 191 -4.56 -1.32 -2.92
N LEU A 192 -5.28 -0.19 -2.98
CA LEU A 192 -4.94 0.93 -3.86
C LEU A 192 -3.55 1.50 -3.56
N LEU A 193 -3.25 1.75 -2.28
CA LEU A 193 -1.95 2.29 -1.88
C LEU A 193 -0.83 1.27 -2.06
N ALA A 194 -1.10 -0.02 -1.82
CA ALA A 194 -0.18 -1.10 -2.20
C ALA A 194 0.10 -1.13 -3.71
N GLY A 195 -0.95 -0.95 -4.53
CA GLY A 195 -0.79 -0.90 -5.98
C GLY A 195 0.00 0.31 -6.47
N LEU A 196 -0.21 1.48 -5.86
CA LEU A 196 0.57 2.68 -6.13
C LEU A 196 2.05 2.48 -5.77
N ALA A 197 2.34 1.93 -4.60
CA ALA A 197 3.71 1.57 -4.21
C ALA A 197 4.33 0.58 -5.22
N GLY A 198 3.54 -0.38 -5.71
CA GLY A 198 3.94 -1.30 -6.79
C GLY A 198 4.32 -0.59 -8.10
N CYS A 199 3.55 0.42 -8.49
CA CYS A 199 3.87 1.23 -9.68
C CYS A 199 5.12 2.11 -9.47
N ILE A 200 5.34 2.58 -8.24
CA ILE A 200 6.55 3.35 -7.86
C ILE A 200 7.81 2.48 -7.94
N VAL A 201 7.77 1.24 -7.44
CA VAL A 201 8.97 0.38 -7.43
C VAL A 201 9.44 0.00 -8.83
N ILE A 202 8.52 -0.37 -9.73
CA ILE A 202 8.89 -0.64 -11.13
C ILE A 202 9.34 0.64 -11.84
N SER A 203 8.74 1.79 -11.53
CA SER A 203 9.20 3.08 -12.04
C SER A 203 10.61 3.44 -11.56
N ARG A 204 11.03 2.93 -10.39
CA ARG A 204 12.35 3.15 -9.82
C ARG A 204 13.41 2.25 -10.44
N PHE A 205 13.14 0.95 -10.52
CA PHE A 205 14.11 -0.05 -10.97
C PHE A 205 14.02 -0.36 -12.46
N LEU A 206 12.94 0.06 -13.13
CA LEU A 206 12.61 -0.29 -14.51
C LEU A 206 12.55 -1.80 -14.76
N ILE A 207 12.29 -2.57 -13.70
CA ILE A 207 12.06 -4.01 -13.74
C ILE A 207 10.96 -4.38 -12.75
N ALA A 208 10.24 -5.47 -13.03
CA ALA A 208 9.36 -6.11 -12.06
C ALA A 208 9.78 -7.57 -11.84
N ASN A 209 10.00 -7.93 -10.58
CA ASN A 209 10.40 -9.27 -10.16
C ASN A 209 9.26 -9.93 -9.34
N PRO A 210 8.89 -11.20 -9.57
CA PRO A 210 7.78 -11.84 -8.88
C PRO A 210 7.96 -11.95 -7.36
N ALA A 211 9.20 -11.84 -6.86
CA ALA A 211 9.56 -11.84 -5.44
C ALA A 211 9.40 -10.47 -4.76
N PHE A 212 9.12 -9.39 -5.51
CA PHE A 212 8.88 -8.07 -4.91
C PHE A 212 7.77 -8.11 -3.85
N GLY A 213 7.95 -7.34 -2.78
CA GLY A 213 7.00 -7.26 -1.68
C GLY A 213 6.84 -8.55 -0.87
N ALA A 214 7.68 -9.58 -1.04
CA ALA A 214 7.61 -10.79 -0.22
C ALA A 214 8.09 -10.47 1.20
N GLY A 215 7.26 -10.75 2.20
CA GLY A 215 7.54 -10.39 3.60
C GLY A 215 7.15 -8.94 3.94
N SER A 216 6.99 -8.07 2.95
CA SER A 216 6.58 -6.68 3.17
C SER A 216 5.18 -6.57 3.78
N GLU A 217 4.31 -7.58 3.62
CA GLU A 217 3.04 -7.64 4.35
C GLU A 217 3.23 -7.62 5.87
N LEU A 218 4.24 -8.31 6.40
CA LEU A 218 4.55 -8.29 7.83
C LEU A 218 5.32 -7.03 8.22
N GLU A 219 6.28 -6.59 7.40
CA GLU A 219 7.05 -5.36 7.67
C GLU A 219 6.14 -4.12 7.76
N VAL A 220 5.14 -4.03 6.87
CA VAL A 220 4.16 -2.94 6.87
C VAL A 220 3.28 -2.99 8.11
N ILE A 221 2.80 -4.17 8.51
CA ILE A 221 2.04 -4.32 9.77
C ILE A 221 2.93 -3.94 10.96
N THR A 222 4.19 -4.38 10.98
CA THR A 222 5.15 -4.03 12.03
C THR A 222 5.37 -2.53 12.09
N ALA A 223 5.55 -1.84 10.95
CA ALA A 223 5.69 -0.38 10.91
C ALA A 223 4.46 0.31 11.50
N VAL A 224 3.25 -0.13 11.14
CA VAL A 224 1.99 0.44 11.64
C VAL A 224 1.80 0.21 13.15
N VAL A 225 2.19 -0.97 13.66
CA VAL A 225 2.11 -1.33 15.09
C VAL A 225 3.17 -0.58 15.92
N ILE A 226 4.42 -0.52 15.45
CA ILE A 226 5.48 0.29 16.08
C ILE A 226 5.07 1.77 16.09
N GLY A 227 4.40 2.22 15.03
CA GLY A 227 3.78 3.54 14.94
C GLY A 227 2.63 3.79 15.92
N GLY A 228 2.20 2.79 16.70
CA GLY A 228 1.21 2.92 17.76
C GLY A 228 -0.23 2.57 17.37
N THR A 229 -0.46 1.93 16.22
CA THR A 229 -1.80 1.43 15.85
C THR A 229 -2.08 0.08 16.52
N LEU A 230 -3.25 -0.06 17.16
CA LEU A 230 -3.60 -1.28 17.87
C LEU A 230 -4.06 -2.39 16.93
N LEU A 231 -3.56 -3.62 17.14
CA LEU A 231 -4.04 -4.83 16.47
C LEU A 231 -5.52 -5.12 16.77
N THR A 232 -5.98 -4.70 17.95
CA THR A 232 -7.38 -4.82 18.38
C THR A 232 -8.28 -3.73 17.79
N GLY A 233 -7.75 -2.80 17.00
CA GLY A 233 -8.45 -1.67 16.38
C GLY A 233 -8.94 -0.58 17.35
N GLY A 234 -9.50 0.48 16.79
CA GLY A 234 -10.08 1.61 17.53
C GLY A 234 -9.09 2.71 17.91
N TYR A 235 -7.79 2.49 17.70
CA TYR A 235 -6.76 3.48 17.96
C TYR A 235 -5.60 3.35 16.96
N GLY A 236 -5.09 4.48 16.49
CA GLY A 236 -3.94 4.57 15.59
C GLY A 236 -3.86 5.95 14.96
N THR A 237 -2.70 6.26 14.36
CA THR A 237 -2.48 7.53 13.66
C THR A 237 -1.67 7.31 12.38
N ILE A 238 -1.95 8.10 11.35
CA ILE A 238 -1.18 8.07 10.09
C ILE A 238 0.23 8.64 10.30
N LEU A 239 0.39 9.62 11.19
CA LEU A 239 1.72 10.12 11.58
C LEU A 239 2.54 9.02 12.26
N GLY A 240 1.90 8.20 13.10
CA GLY A 240 2.50 7.03 13.70
C GLY A 240 2.97 6.02 12.66
N ALA A 241 2.10 5.66 11.69
CA ALA A 241 2.48 4.79 10.58
C ALA A 241 3.64 5.35 9.73
N PHE A 242 3.66 6.67 9.50
CA PHE A 242 4.77 7.36 8.83
C PHE A 242 6.08 7.19 9.59
N LEU A 243 6.10 7.49 10.90
CA LEU A 243 7.30 7.36 11.72
C LEU A 243 7.72 5.89 11.89
N GLY A 244 6.77 4.98 12.01
CA GLY A 244 7.02 3.55 12.08
C GLY A 244 7.66 3.00 10.81
N ALA A 245 7.29 3.53 9.64
CA ALA A 245 7.94 3.16 8.37
C ALA A 245 9.44 3.54 8.36
N PHE A 246 9.82 4.67 8.97
CA PHE A 246 11.24 5.06 9.15
C PHE A 246 12.00 4.20 10.16
N LEU A 247 11.30 3.54 11.08
CA LEU A 247 11.94 2.67 12.06
C LEU A 247 12.17 1.25 11.52
N VAL A 248 11.31 0.80 10.61
CA VAL A 248 11.39 -0.53 10.00
C VAL A 248 12.24 -0.54 8.73
N GLY A 249 12.11 0.49 7.87
CA GLY A 249 12.83 0.60 6.60
C GLY A 249 14.19 1.28 6.74
#